data_AF-A0AAQ1PE97-F1
#
_entry.id   AF-A0AAQ1PE97-F1
#
_cell.length_a   1.000
_cell.length_b   1.000
_cell.length_c   1.000
_cell.angle_alpha   90.00
_cell.angle_beta   90.00
_cell.angle_gamma   90.00
#
_symmetry.space_group_name_H-M   'P 1'
#
loop_
_entity.id
_entity.type
_entity.pdbx_description
1 polymer ?
#
loop_
_entity_poly.entity_id
_entity_poly.type
_entity_poly.pdbx_seq_one_letter_code
_entity_poly.pdbx_strand_id
1 'polypeptide(L)'
;MNWWSSSMANYFVINRPSNLVTHVMTSSYSPADTKLLKFIVASDKALTTYYKWCKRNPGLHPDVGELMMKSPYFKEKVCNGKTGQANPRTYRVRDVPTEKHLDREEQVKIWIAQNPEAHEYDLDAALYTGIVAARAYLSKYNP
;
A
#
# COMPACT_ATOMS: atom_id res chain seq x y z
N MET A 1 47.61 7.43 19.82
CA MET A 1 46.45 8.26 19.41
C MET A 1 45.83 7.54 18.22
N ASN A 2 44.84 6.69 18.45
CA ASN A 2 44.30 5.82 17.39
C ASN A 2 43.19 6.57 16.65
N TRP A 3 43.49 7.01 15.44
CA TRP A 3 42.51 7.53 14.48
C TRP A 3 41.73 6.34 13.92
N TRP A 4 40.55 6.06 14.48
CA TRP A 4 39.64 5.11 13.85
C TRP A 4 39.03 5.78 12.63
N SER A 5 39.26 5.20 11.46
CA SER A 5 38.49 5.52 10.26
C SER A 5 37.04 5.18 10.56
N SER A 6 36.21 6.18 10.86
CA SER A 6 34.77 6.00 11.02
C SER A 6 34.19 5.65 9.66
N SER A 7 34.12 4.36 9.34
CA SER A 7 33.44 3.90 8.13
C SER A 7 31.97 4.30 8.23
N MET A 8 31.53 5.15 7.31
CA MET A 8 30.11 5.50 7.22
C MET A 8 29.32 4.23 6.87
N ALA A 9 28.37 3.87 7.72
CA ALA A 9 27.48 2.76 7.48
C ALA A 9 26.07 3.27 7.12
N ASN A 10 25.41 2.54 6.24
CA ASN A 10 24.01 2.76 5.92
C ASN A 10 23.14 1.92 6.84
N TYR A 11 21.99 2.45 7.24
CA TYR A 11 21.02 1.80 8.09
C TYR A 11 19.63 1.93 7.50
N PHE A 12 18.89 0.82 7.47
CA PHE A 12 17.46 0.85 7.29
C PHE A 12 16.81 1.36 8.58
N VAL A 13 16.00 2.41 8.45
CA VAL A 13 15.21 2.95 9.54
C VAL A 13 13.82 2.32 9.47
N ILE A 14 13.46 1.59 10.51
CA ILE A 14 12.21 0.85 10.60
C ILE A 14 11.32 1.52 11.63
N ASN A 15 10.10 1.88 11.24
CA ASN A 15 9.06 2.24 12.19
C ASN A 15 8.53 0.96 12.85
N ARG A 16 8.75 0.81 14.16
CA ARG A 16 8.41 -0.42 14.89
C ARG A 16 6.90 -0.68 14.94
N PRO A 17 6.02 0.31 15.20
CA PRO A 17 4.57 0.10 15.16
C PRO A 17 4.03 -0.44 13.83
N SER A 18 4.51 0.09 12.70
CA SER A 18 4.00 -0.29 11.37
C SER A 18 4.84 -1.35 10.67
N ASN A 19 6.03 -1.67 11.20
CA ASN A 19 7.02 -2.57 10.61
C ASN A 19 7.49 -2.14 9.19
N LEU A 20 7.32 -0.86 8.86
CA LEU A 20 7.72 -0.29 7.56
C LEU A 20 9.15 0.23 7.60
N VAL A 21 9.89 0.02 6.52
CA VAL A 21 11.16 0.70 6.26
C VAL A 21 10.85 2.11 5.73
N THR A 22 11.06 3.12 6.56
CA THR A 22 10.69 4.50 6.23
C THR A 22 11.72 5.18 5.32
N HIS A 23 13.00 4.95 5.58
CA HIS A 23 14.09 5.49 4.77
C HIS A 23 15.41 4.76 5.08
N VAL A 24 16.44 5.09 4.31
CA VAL A 24 17.82 4.72 4.59
C VAL A 24 18.52 5.95 5.15
N MET A 25 19.25 5.78 6.24
CA MET A 25 20.12 6.83 6.80
C MET A 25 21.58 6.38 6.72
N THR A 26 22.49 7.35 6.58
CA THR A 26 23.93 7.11 6.65
C THR A 26 24.46 7.72 7.94
N SER A 27 25.25 6.97 8.69
CA SER A 27 25.82 7.42 9.96
C SER A 27 27.24 6.89 10.15
N SER A 28 28.10 7.73 10.73
CA SER A 28 29.45 7.37 11.17
C SER A 28 29.47 6.63 12.51
N TYR A 29 28.34 6.55 13.21
CA TYR A 29 28.16 5.83 14.46
C TYR A 29 26.97 4.86 14.37
N SER A 30 26.93 3.87 15.26
CA SER A 30 25.80 2.92 15.37
C SER A 30 24.63 3.58 16.11
N PRO A 31 23.51 3.89 15.45
CA PRO A 31 22.36 4.50 16.12
C PRO A 31 21.74 3.52 17.12
N ALA A 32 21.30 4.05 18.26
CA ALA A 32 20.58 3.24 19.24
C ALA A 32 19.10 3.12 18.85
N ASP A 33 18.56 1.91 18.99
CA ASP A 33 17.13 1.67 18.85
C ASP A 33 16.33 2.51 19.84
N THR A 34 15.13 2.93 19.43
CA THR A 34 14.16 3.63 20.27
C THR A 34 12.85 2.84 20.36
N LYS A 35 11.89 3.34 21.15
CA LYS A 35 10.54 2.75 21.20
C LYS A 35 9.83 2.78 19.85
N LEU A 36 10.15 3.75 19.00
CA LEU A 36 9.49 3.97 17.70
C LEU A 36 10.32 3.49 16.52
N LEU A 37 11.65 3.57 16.62
CA LEU A 37 12.55 3.31 15.50
C LEU A 37 13.50 2.17 15.83
N LYS A 38 13.70 1.30 14.84
CA LYS A 38 14.75 0.27 14.85
C LYS A 38 15.71 0.53 13.70
N PHE A 39 17.00 0.37 13.97
CA PHE A 39 18.06 0.58 12.99
C PHE A 39 18.73 -0.75 12.63
N ILE A 40 18.77 -1.07 11.34
CA ILE A 40 19.40 -2.29 10.85
C ILE A 40 20.45 -1.92 9.81
N VAL A 41 21.69 -2.37 10.03
CA VAL A 41 22.80 -2.15 9.09
C VAL A 41 22.40 -2.67 7.71
N ALA A 42 22.52 -1.80 6.72
CA ALA A 42 22.17 -2.06 5.33
C ALA A 42 23.43 -2.42 4.55
N SER A 43 23.49 -3.66 4.05
CA SER A 43 24.52 -4.04 3.07
C SER A 43 24.18 -3.51 1.68
N ASP A 44 25.18 -3.30 0.84
CA ASP A 44 24.98 -2.81 -0.53
C ASP A 44 24.01 -3.67 -1.35
N LYS A 45 24.04 -4.99 -1.12
CA LYS A 45 23.11 -5.94 -1.74
C LYS A 45 21.67 -5.75 -1.25
N ALA A 46 21.48 -5.50 0.04
CA ALA A 46 20.15 -5.21 0.60
C ALA A 46 19.63 -3.84 0.12
N LEU A 47 20.49 -2.83 0.06
CA LEU A 47 20.17 -1.50 -0.46
C LEU A 47 19.71 -1.56 -1.92
N THR A 48 20.42 -2.34 -2.75
CA THR A 48 20.04 -2.53 -4.15
C THR A 48 18.63 -3.10 -4.28
N THR A 49 18.25 -4.09 -3.46
CA THR A 49 16.88 -4.63 -3.47
C THR A 49 15.87 -3.59 -2.99
N TYR A 50 16.17 -2.85 -1.94
CA TYR A 50 15.31 -1.78 -1.41
C TYR A 50 15.04 -0.70 -2.47
N TYR A 51 16.07 -0.15 -3.11
CA TYR A 51 15.89 0.89 -4.14
C TYR A 51 15.17 0.37 -5.39
N LYS A 52 15.40 -0.89 -5.79
CA LYS A 52 14.62 -1.53 -6.85
C LYS A 52 13.14 -1.64 -6.48
N TRP A 53 12.84 -1.91 -5.21
CA TRP A 53 11.46 -1.95 -4.72
C TRP A 53 10.82 -0.55 -4.74
N CYS A 54 11.50 0.48 -4.22
CA CYS A 54 10.99 1.85 -4.23
C CYS A 54 10.75 2.37 -5.65
N LYS A 55 11.62 2.03 -6.61
CA LYS A 55 11.44 2.40 -8.03
C LYS A 55 10.16 1.80 -8.63
N ARG A 56 9.74 0.63 -8.18
CA ARG A 56 8.51 -0.04 -8.65
C ARG A 56 7.25 0.40 -7.90
N ASN A 57 7.41 0.94 -6.71
CA ASN A 57 6.32 1.33 -5.80
C ASN A 57 6.53 2.78 -5.33
N PRO A 58 6.44 3.76 -6.24
CA PRO A 58 6.71 5.15 -5.89
C PRO A 58 5.72 5.67 -4.83
N GLY A 59 6.23 6.39 -3.83
CA GLY A 59 5.43 6.95 -2.74
C GLY A 59 5.01 5.94 -1.66
N LEU A 60 5.38 4.67 -1.79
CA LEU A 60 5.10 3.63 -0.80
C LEU A 60 6.36 3.25 -0.01
N HIS A 61 6.14 2.65 1.16
CA HIS A 61 7.19 2.11 2.02
C HIS A 61 7.06 0.59 2.12
N PRO A 62 8.16 -0.16 1.93
CA PRO A 62 8.10 -1.61 2.03
C PRO A 62 8.02 -2.04 3.50
N ASP A 63 7.25 -3.10 3.75
CA ASP A 63 7.30 -3.83 5.01
C ASP A 63 8.60 -4.64 5.13
N VAL A 64 9.11 -4.80 6.35
CA VAL A 64 10.32 -5.59 6.64
C VAL A 64 10.20 -7.03 6.12
N GLY A 65 9.04 -7.67 6.30
CA GLY A 65 8.77 -9.02 5.82
C GLY A 65 8.81 -9.11 4.29
N GLU A 66 8.32 -8.09 3.59
CA GLU A 66 8.40 -8.02 2.13
C GLU A 66 9.85 -7.97 1.64
N LEU A 67 10.69 -7.15 2.26
CA LEU A 67 12.12 -7.10 1.94
C LEU A 67 12.84 -8.39 2.30
N MET A 68 12.47 -9.04 3.41
CA MET A 68 13.03 -10.35 3.78
C MET A 68 12.73 -11.44 2.74
N MET A 69 11.56 -11.41 2.11
CA MET A 69 11.23 -12.34 1.02
C MET A 69 12.02 -12.06 -0.27
N LYS A 70 12.35 -10.79 -0.54
CA LYS A 70 13.05 -10.37 -1.76
C LYS A 70 14.57 -10.35 -1.63
N SER A 71 15.11 -10.30 -0.40
CA SER A 71 16.56 -10.22 -0.15
C SER A 71 16.97 -11.13 1.02
N PRO A 72 17.69 -12.23 0.75
CA PRO A 72 18.25 -13.06 1.82
C PRO A 72 19.28 -12.29 2.67
N TYR A 73 19.98 -11.31 2.07
CA TYR A 73 20.91 -10.44 2.78
C TYR A 73 20.21 -9.52 3.79
N PHE A 74 19.00 -9.05 3.46
CA PHE A 74 18.19 -8.30 4.40
C PHE A 74 17.67 -9.21 5.52
N LYS A 75 17.19 -10.41 5.18
CA LYS A 75 16.75 -11.44 6.15
C LYS A 75 17.84 -11.77 7.16
N GLU A 76 19.07 -11.99 6.71
CA GLU A 76 20.22 -12.28 7.58
C GLU A 76 20.44 -11.18 8.63
N LYS A 77 20.44 -9.91 8.20
CA LYS A 77 20.64 -8.75 9.10
C LYS A 77 19.48 -8.54 10.07
N VAL A 78 18.24 -8.78 9.63
CA VAL A 78 17.06 -8.68 10.51
C VAL A 78 17.03 -9.79 11.55
N CYS A 79 17.35 -11.02 11.15
CA CYS A 79 17.35 -12.19 12.01
C CYS A 79 18.57 -12.25 12.94
N ASN A 80 19.66 -11.56 12.62
CA ASN A 80 20.90 -11.54 13.41
C ASN A 80 21.39 -12.96 13.77
N GLY A 81 21.44 -13.85 12.78
CA GLY A 81 21.85 -15.26 12.97
C GLY A 81 20.80 -16.18 13.62
N LYS A 82 19.66 -15.65 14.09
CA LYS A 82 18.55 -16.47 14.60
C LYS A 82 17.80 -17.09 13.42
N THR A 83 18.01 -18.38 13.19
CA THR A 83 17.28 -19.14 12.18
C THR A 83 16.14 -19.92 12.84
N GLY A 84 14.94 -19.75 12.30
CA GLY A 84 13.78 -20.55 12.63
C GLY A 84 13.05 -20.94 11.34
N GLN A 85 12.14 -21.90 11.42
CA GLN A 85 11.35 -22.35 10.25
C GLN A 85 10.26 -21.33 9.84
N ALA A 86 10.12 -20.22 10.57
CA ALA A 86 9.18 -19.16 10.27
C ALA A 86 9.58 -18.40 8.99
N ASN A 87 8.76 -18.50 7.96
CA ASN A 87 8.91 -17.74 6.72
C ASN A 87 7.83 -16.64 6.66
N PRO A 88 8.21 -15.38 6.35
CA PRO A 88 7.23 -14.34 6.09
C PRO A 88 6.29 -14.80 4.98
N ARG A 89 4.98 -14.65 5.20
CA ARG A 89 3.96 -14.90 4.17
C ARG A 89 3.41 -13.56 3.72
N THR A 90 3.46 -13.30 2.42
CA THR A 90 2.67 -12.23 1.82
C THR A 90 1.22 -12.66 1.83
N TYR A 91 0.40 -12.00 2.63
CA TYR A 91 -1.03 -11.99 2.38
C TYR A 91 -1.25 -10.92 1.32
N ARG A 92 -1.75 -11.30 0.14
CA ARG A 92 -2.47 -10.31 -0.67
C ARG A 92 -3.67 -9.93 0.17
N VAL A 93 -3.66 -8.73 0.74
CA VAL A 93 -4.94 -8.05 1.04
C VAL A 93 -5.66 -8.13 -0.29
N ARG A 94 -6.78 -8.87 -0.35
CA ARG A 94 -7.60 -8.93 -1.56
C ARG A 94 -7.73 -7.48 -2.02
N ASP A 95 -7.47 -7.22 -3.30
CA ASP A 95 -7.89 -5.95 -3.89
C ASP A 95 -9.32 -5.76 -3.41
N VAL A 96 -9.52 -4.81 -2.49
CA VAL A 96 -10.88 -4.36 -2.19
C VAL A 96 -11.37 -3.98 -3.56
N PRO A 97 -12.43 -4.62 -4.09
CA PRO A 97 -12.94 -4.22 -5.39
C PRO A 97 -13.11 -2.72 -5.28
N THR A 98 -12.30 -1.96 -6.01
CA THR A 98 -12.58 -0.55 -6.19
C THR A 98 -13.90 -0.62 -6.92
N GLU A 99 -14.99 -0.46 -6.18
CA GLU A 99 -16.27 -0.20 -6.80
C GLU A 99 -15.96 0.96 -7.72
N LYS A 100 -15.97 0.70 -9.03
CA LYS A 100 -16.04 1.78 -9.99
C LYS A 100 -17.32 2.48 -9.57
N HIS A 101 -17.19 3.61 -8.89
CA HIS A 101 -18.29 4.54 -8.76
C HIS A 101 -18.59 4.96 -10.19
N LEU A 102 -19.42 4.16 -10.87
CA LEU A 102 -20.08 4.58 -12.09
C LEU A 102 -20.74 5.90 -11.70
N ASP A 103 -20.49 6.94 -12.48
CA ASP A 103 -21.12 8.22 -12.25
C ASP A 103 -22.63 7.97 -12.07
N ARG A 104 -23.21 8.60 -11.06
CA ARG A 104 -24.59 8.33 -10.67
C ARG A 104 -25.54 8.54 -11.84
N GLU A 105 -25.23 9.52 -12.69
CA GLU A 105 -25.95 9.77 -13.92
C GLU A 105 -25.81 8.64 -14.95
N GLU A 106 -24.63 8.06 -15.12
CA GLU A 106 -24.42 6.92 -16.02
C GLU A 106 -25.19 5.67 -15.55
N GLN A 107 -25.21 5.40 -14.25
CA GLN A 107 -26.00 4.29 -13.69
C GLN A 107 -27.48 4.46 -14.01
N VAL A 108 -28.00 5.67 -13.85
CA VAL A 108 -29.40 5.99 -14.15
C VAL A 108 -29.68 5.83 -15.66
N LYS A 109 -28.81 6.32 -16.53
CA LYS A 109 -28.96 6.17 -18.00
C LYS A 109 -28.99 4.71 -18.42
N ILE A 110 -28.07 3.90 -17.92
CA ILE A 110 -28.00 2.45 -18.24
C ILE A 110 -29.27 1.76 -17.77
N TRP A 111 -29.72 2.06 -16.55
CA TRP A 111 -30.92 1.44 -16.00
C TRP A 111 -32.17 1.82 -16.79
N ILE A 112 -32.33 3.10 -17.17
CA ILE A 112 -33.46 3.57 -18.01
C ILE A 112 -33.44 2.88 -19.37
N ALA A 113 -32.27 2.78 -20.01
CA ALA A 113 -32.15 2.09 -21.31
C ALA A 113 -32.52 0.59 -21.24
N GLN A 114 -32.34 -0.05 -20.09
CA GLN A 114 -32.72 -1.45 -19.85
C GLN A 114 -34.19 -1.61 -19.48
N ASN A 115 -34.86 -0.54 -19.04
CA ASN A 115 -36.23 -0.55 -18.54
C ASN A 115 -37.06 0.59 -19.18
N PRO A 116 -37.32 0.55 -20.50
CA PRO A 116 -37.96 1.66 -21.22
C PRO A 116 -39.39 1.96 -20.76
N GLU A 117 -40.10 0.98 -20.19
CA GLU A 117 -41.48 1.11 -19.69
C GLU A 117 -41.55 1.49 -18.20
N ALA A 118 -40.40 1.69 -17.53
CA ALA A 118 -40.37 1.97 -16.10
C ALA A 118 -40.87 3.39 -15.77
N HIS A 119 -41.62 3.51 -14.68
CA HIS A 119 -42.09 4.78 -14.14
C HIS A 119 -41.25 5.25 -12.94
N GLU A 120 -41.47 6.47 -12.44
CA GLU A 120 -40.61 7.11 -11.45
C GLU A 120 -40.44 6.32 -10.14
N TYR A 121 -41.43 5.52 -9.74
CA TYR A 121 -41.33 4.68 -8.54
C TYR A 121 -40.41 3.48 -8.72
N ASP A 122 -40.27 2.96 -9.95
CA ASP A 122 -39.40 1.82 -10.23
C ASP A 122 -37.93 2.25 -10.18
N LEU A 123 -37.63 3.42 -10.74
CA LEU A 123 -36.30 4.00 -10.72
C LEU A 123 -35.88 4.38 -9.29
N ASP A 124 -36.81 4.94 -8.50
CA ASP A 124 -36.57 5.23 -7.08
C ASP A 124 -36.31 3.94 -6.29
N ALA A 125 -37.13 2.90 -6.48
CA ALA A 125 -36.93 1.61 -5.81
C ALA A 125 -35.61 0.94 -6.21
N ALA A 126 -35.20 1.04 -7.47
CA ALA A 126 -34.00 0.38 -7.98
C ALA A 126 -32.71 1.09 -7.55
N LEU A 127 -32.70 2.42 -7.56
CA LEU A 127 -31.47 3.19 -7.36
C LEU A 127 -31.48 4.05 -6.10
N TYR A 128 -32.60 4.30 -5.44
CA TYR A 128 -32.75 5.25 -4.31
C TYR A 128 -32.43 6.69 -4.71
N THR A 129 -32.98 7.14 -5.83
CA THR A 129 -32.80 8.51 -6.36
C THR A 129 -33.76 9.53 -5.73
N GLY A 130 -34.90 9.10 -5.21
CA GLY A 130 -36.02 9.93 -4.80
C GLY A 130 -36.94 10.27 -5.97
N ILE A 131 -38.25 10.25 -5.73
CA ILE A 131 -39.31 10.44 -6.76
C ILE A 131 -39.12 11.70 -7.63
N VAL A 132 -38.72 12.82 -7.03
CA VAL A 132 -38.54 14.08 -7.77
C VAL A 132 -37.37 13.98 -8.77
N ALA A 133 -36.24 13.41 -8.34
CA ALA A 133 -35.09 13.20 -9.21
C ALA A 133 -35.37 12.11 -10.25
N ALA A 134 -36.08 11.04 -9.87
CA ALA A 134 -36.48 9.97 -10.78
C ALA A 134 -37.32 10.49 -11.95
N ARG A 135 -38.32 11.35 -11.68
CA ARG A 135 -39.11 12.03 -12.73
C ARG A 135 -38.25 12.87 -13.66
N ALA A 136 -37.33 13.66 -13.10
CA ALA A 136 -36.43 14.49 -13.90
C ALA A 136 -35.51 13.63 -14.80
N TYR A 137 -35.01 12.50 -14.30
CA TYR A 137 -34.18 11.58 -15.05
C TYR A 137 -34.94 10.87 -16.17
N LEU A 138 -36.14 10.36 -15.90
CA LEU A 138 -36.99 9.73 -16.92
C LEU A 138 -37.35 10.75 -18.02
N SER A 139 -37.75 11.96 -17.65
CA SER A 139 -38.03 13.02 -18.63
C SER A 139 -36.81 13.40 -19.49
N LYS A 140 -35.60 13.25 -18.96
CA LYS A 140 -34.36 13.63 -19.65
C LYS A 140 -33.80 12.53 -20.53
N TYR A 141 -33.96 11.27 -20.13
CA TYR A 141 -33.29 10.12 -20.77
C TYR A 141 -34.25 9.06 -21.34
N ASN A 142 -35.56 9.20 -21.14
CA ASN A 142 -36.61 8.36 -21.72
C ASN A 142 -37.67 9.24 -22.41
N PRO A 143 -37.33 9.86 -23.56
CA PRO A 143 -38.21 10.80 -24.27
C PRO A 143 -39.44 10.15 -24.90
#